data_AF-A0A955F887-F1
#
_entry.id   AF-A0A955F887-F1
#
_cell.length_a   1.000
_cell.length_b   1.000
_cell.length_c   1.000
_cell.angle_alpha   90.00
_cell.angle_beta   90.00
_cell.angle_gamma   90.00
#
_symmetry.space_group_name_H-M   'P 1'
#
loop_
_entity.id
_entity.type
_entity.pdbx_description
1 polymer ?
#
loop_
_entity_poly.entity_id
_entity_poly.type
_entity_poly.pdbx_seq_one_letter_code
_entity_poly.pdbx_strand_id
1 'polypeptide(L)'
;MKKTMSTIPITKQQRGIVSIFTAMLLLIIVSLVVLGLAQISRREQRVSLDTQLSTQAFYAAESGVNDAIEAIRSQVSGSGGALPKTQCLTDPNYPTLTGNVINAAKNVAYTCLLINPKPSVLTSSLSSGPSVFALTPEHPSSLNQIILEWDSVAAGNFASCPNTLSVGTTNYFVARDNWQCNYGVVRIDLVPVASGSLNRTALQNNTYTLFFVPTQNGSSNPSYPAVMPDDARNGQIMAASCNNNNALATPPYHCTGTVNVPAGNYYMRATATYRTGFDLRVSANNAAGNFIGSQVIVDSTGKAQDVLRRILVNVDLKGDNSSVASAALMSGDSVCKRFSITEGNTITVDTSMVGDGGNPLCTP
;
A
#
# COMPACT_ATOMS: atom_id res chain seq x y z
N MET A 1 115.14 25.75 -22.69
CA MET A 1 113.99 24.86 -22.98
C MET A 1 112.71 25.55 -22.49
N LYS A 2 111.83 25.91 -23.43
CA LYS A 2 110.61 26.71 -23.21
C LYS A 2 109.45 25.74 -22.93
N LYS A 3 108.84 25.81 -21.74
CA LYS A 3 107.71 24.94 -21.35
C LYS A 3 106.41 25.64 -21.73
N THR A 4 105.73 25.16 -22.76
CA THR A 4 104.43 25.68 -23.23
C THR A 4 103.31 25.16 -22.33
N MET A 5 102.51 26.08 -21.82
CA MET A 5 101.33 25.84 -20.99
C MET A 5 100.14 25.59 -21.92
N SER A 6 99.56 24.38 -21.86
CA SER A 6 98.42 23.97 -22.67
C SER A 6 97.11 24.36 -21.99
N THR A 7 96.33 25.25 -22.62
CA THR A 7 94.96 25.62 -22.23
C THR A 7 93.95 24.60 -22.76
N ILE A 8 93.14 24.02 -21.87
CA ILE A 8 92.08 23.06 -22.19
C ILE A 8 90.76 23.83 -22.44
N PRO A 9 90.07 23.65 -23.58
CA PRO A 9 88.78 24.28 -23.82
C PRO A 9 87.64 23.47 -23.17
N ILE A 10 86.85 24.12 -22.30
CA ILE A 10 85.67 23.53 -21.67
C ILE A 10 84.50 23.58 -22.68
N THR A 11 84.19 22.46 -23.32
CA THR A 11 82.95 22.31 -24.11
C THR A 11 81.76 22.09 -23.17
N LYS A 12 80.80 23.03 -23.14
CA LYS A 12 79.56 22.92 -22.36
C LYS A 12 78.69 21.77 -22.87
N GLN A 13 78.65 20.66 -22.15
CA GLN A 13 77.73 19.56 -22.43
C GLN A 13 76.34 19.87 -21.81
N GLN A 14 75.37 20.28 -22.63
CA GLN A 14 73.99 20.57 -22.20
C GLN A 14 73.06 19.33 -22.10
N ARG A 15 73.59 18.11 -22.28
CA ARG A 15 72.77 16.88 -22.35
C ARG A 15 72.06 16.52 -21.03
N GLY A 16 72.47 17.04 -19.88
CA GLY A 16 71.82 16.79 -18.59
C GLY A 16 70.53 17.58 -18.36
N ILE A 17 70.38 18.77 -18.96
CA ILE A 17 69.28 19.70 -18.60
C ILE A 17 67.91 19.22 -19.14
N VAL A 18 67.90 18.53 -20.28
CA VAL A 18 66.68 17.99 -20.91
C VAL A 18 66.10 16.83 -20.09
N SER A 19 66.95 15.99 -19.48
CA SER A 19 66.53 14.90 -18.60
C SER A 19 65.92 15.40 -17.29
N ILE A 20 66.41 16.52 -16.76
CA ILE A 20 65.86 17.12 -15.54
C ILE A 20 64.50 17.77 -15.83
N PHE A 21 64.37 18.46 -16.97
CA PHE A 21 63.11 19.13 -17.32
C PHE A 21 61.97 18.15 -17.59
N THR A 22 62.26 17.05 -18.30
CA THR A 22 61.27 15.98 -18.54
C THR A 22 60.88 15.27 -17.26
N ALA A 23 61.84 14.95 -16.38
CA ALA A 23 61.55 14.38 -15.07
C ALA A 23 60.69 15.32 -14.21
N MET A 24 60.98 16.62 -14.19
CA MET A 24 60.20 17.62 -13.44
C MET A 24 58.76 17.71 -13.97
N LEU A 25 58.60 17.75 -15.30
CA LEU A 25 57.28 17.79 -15.93
C LEU A 25 56.47 16.52 -15.65
N LEU A 26 57.12 15.35 -15.69
CA LEU A 26 56.48 14.06 -15.39
C LEU A 26 56.07 13.98 -13.91
N LEU A 27 56.92 14.45 -13.00
CA LEU A 27 56.60 14.56 -11.57
C LEU A 27 55.40 15.48 -11.30
N ILE A 28 55.29 16.60 -12.01
CA ILE A 28 54.14 17.52 -11.90
C ILE A 28 52.85 16.84 -12.36
N ILE A 29 52.87 16.18 -13.52
CA ILE A 29 51.68 15.50 -14.07
C ILE A 29 51.22 14.37 -13.14
N VAL A 30 52.14 13.53 -12.67
CA VAL A 30 51.79 12.43 -11.74
C VAL A 30 51.20 12.98 -10.44
N SER A 31 51.75 14.07 -9.90
CA SER A 31 51.22 14.71 -8.70
C SER A 31 49.79 15.22 -8.90
N LEU A 32 49.49 15.84 -10.05
CA LEU A 32 48.14 16.31 -10.38
C LEU A 32 47.13 15.16 -10.51
N VAL A 33 47.52 14.06 -11.14
CA VAL A 33 46.66 12.87 -11.25
C VAL A 33 46.38 12.26 -9.87
N VAL A 34 47.39 12.14 -9.01
CA VAL A 34 47.22 11.61 -7.65
C VAL A 34 46.30 12.51 -6.81
N LEU A 35 46.44 13.83 -6.91
CA LEU A 35 45.56 14.77 -6.22
C LEU A 35 44.11 14.67 -6.72
N GLY A 36 43.92 14.52 -8.05
CA GLY A 36 42.60 14.31 -8.64
C GLY A 36 41.92 13.04 -8.11
N LEU A 37 42.64 11.91 -8.12
CA LEU A 37 42.13 10.63 -7.59
C LEU A 37 41.86 10.69 -6.09
N ALA A 38 42.71 11.36 -5.32
CA ALA A 38 42.52 11.53 -3.87
C ALA A 38 41.27 12.35 -3.55
N GLN A 39 40.95 13.39 -4.35
CA GLN A 39 39.72 14.17 -4.18
C GLN A 39 38.47 13.34 -4.49
N ILE A 40 38.48 12.57 -5.59
CA ILE A 40 37.37 11.68 -5.95
C ILE A 40 37.15 10.63 -4.85
N SER A 41 38.22 9.97 -4.40
CA SER A 41 38.13 8.95 -3.34
C SER A 41 37.54 9.51 -2.04
N ARG A 42 37.92 10.72 -1.63
CA ARG A 42 37.33 11.38 -0.44
C ARG A 42 35.84 11.69 -0.61
N ARG A 43 35.41 12.07 -1.82
CA ARG A 43 33.99 12.31 -2.12
C ARG A 43 33.19 11.02 -2.03
N GLU A 44 33.67 9.95 -2.64
CA GLU A 44 33.01 8.64 -2.60
C GLU A 44 32.94 8.05 -1.19
N GLN A 45 33.98 8.23 -0.38
CA GLN A 45 33.97 7.83 1.03
C GLN A 45 32.85 8.54 1.82
N ARG A 46 32.65 9.84 1.60
CA ARG A 46 31.56 10.60 2.25
C ARG A 46 30.19 10.14 1.77
N VAL A 47 30.02 9.99 0.46
CA VAL A 47 28.74 9.50 -0.12
C VAL A 47 28.40 8.11 0.40
N SER A 48 29.39 7.20 0.47
CA SER A 48 29.21 5.86 1.01
C SER A 48 28.84 5.89 2.50
N LEU A 49 29.49 6.75 3.30
CA LEU A 49 29.19 6.90 4.72
C LEU A 49 27.78 7.46 4.93
N ASP A 50 27.40 8.52 4.22
CA ASP A 50 26.08 9.16 4.32
C ASP A 50 24.98 8.18 3.90
N THR A 51 25.20 7.39 2.84
CA THR A 51 24.28 6.33 2.42
C THR A 51 24.14 5.27 3.51
N GLN A 52 25.25 4.82 4.10
CA GLN A 52 25.24 3.84 5.17
C GLN A 52 24.50 4.35 6.42
N LEU A 53 24.76 5.60 6.84
CA LEU A 53 24.09 6.23 7.98
C LEU A 53 22.59 6.41 7.70
N SER A 54 22.24 6.81 6.49
CA SER A 54 20.84 6.91 6.04
C SER A 54 20.11 5.57 6.13
N THR A 55 20.73 4.48 5.67
CA THR A 55 20.14 3.13 5.76
C THR A 55 20.04 2.66 7.21
N GLN A 56 21.02 2.93 8.06
CA GLN A 56 20.95 2.61 9.49
C GLN A 56 19.81 3.38 10.20
N ALA A 57 19.65 4.67 9.89
CA ALA A 57 18.55 5.47 10.42
C ALA A 57 17.18 4.94 9.94
N PHE A 58 17.11 4.45 8.70
CA PHE A 58 15.90 3.82 8.18
C PHE A 58 15.53 2.52 8.94
N TYR A 59 16.48 1.60 9.11
CA TYR A 59 16.24 0.37 9.88
C TYR A 59 15.95 0.64 11.36
N ALA A 60 16.51 1.72 11.92
CA ALA A 60 16.18 2.15 13.26
C ALA A 60 14.71 2.59 13.38
N ALA A 61 14.22 3.31 12.37
CA ALA A 61 12.82 3.72 12.31
C ALA A 61 11.89 2.51 12.18
N GLU A 62 12.23 1.52 11.34
CA GLU A 62 11.46 0.27 11.18
C GLU A 62 11.39 -0.53 12.49
N SER A 63 12.49 -0.58 13.24
CA SER A 63 12.50 -1.24 14.55
C SER A 63 11.51 -0.56 15.51
N GLY A 64 11.49 0.78 15.53
CA GLY A 64 10.52 1.53 16.33
C GLY A 64 9.05 1.28 15.92
N VAL A 65 8.78 1.02 14.63
CA VAL A 65 7.45 0.62 14.17
C VAL A 65 7.09 -0.77 14.69
N ASN A 66 8.00 -1.74 14.63
CA ASN A 66 7.76 -3.09 15.14
C ASN A 66 7.52 -3.10 16.65
N ASP A 67 8.28 -2.33 17.41
CA ASP A 67 8.08 -2.17 18.86
C ASP A 67 6.71 -1.54 19.16
N ALA A 68 6.29 -0.55 18.36
CA ALA A 68 4.96 0.05 18.46
C ALA A 68 3.85 -0.97 18.19
N ILE A 69 4.00 -1.79 17.15
CA ILE A 69 3.03 -2.84 16.80
C ILE A 69 2.87 -3.84 17.93
N GLU A 70 3.98 -4.29 18.54
CA GLU A 70 3.94 -5.23 19.66
C GLU A 70 3.27 -4.59 20.89
N ALA A 71 3.60 -3.34 21.20
CA ALA A 71 2.98 -2.60 22.30
C ALA A 71 1.48 -2.40 22.06
N ILE A 72 1.05 -2.10 20.82
CA ILE A 72 -0.35 -1.97 20.46
C ILE A 72 -1.08 -3.33 20.58
N ARG A 73 -0.49 -4.42 20.08
CA ARG A 73 -1.09 -5.76 20.16
C ARG A 73 -1.33 -6.20 21.59
N SER A 74 -0.37 -5.98 22.49
CA SER A 74 -0.53 -6.30 23.92
C SER A 74 -1.64 -5.49 24.60
N GLN A 75 -1.87 -4.24 24.18
CA GLN A 75 -2.97 -3.41 24.69
C GLN A 75 -4.34 -3.81 24.15
N VAL A 76 -4.43 -4.14 22.85
CA VAL A 76 -5.68 -4.52 22.21
C VAL A 76 -6.26 -5.80 22.82
N SER A 77 -5.41 -6.72 23.31
CA SER A 77 -5.86 -7.90 24.07
C SER A 77 -6.38 -7.60 25.48
N GLY A 78 -6.14 -6.39 26.01
CA GLY A 78 -6.37 -6.04 27.41
C GLY A 78 -7.79 -5.60 27.75
N SER A 79 -8.40 -4.68 26.96
CA SER A 79 -9.83 -4.26 27.02
C SER A 79 -10.12 -2.85 26.45
N GLY A 80 -9.16 -2.19 25.80
CA GLY A 80 -9.38 -0.90 25.14
C GLY A 80 -8.50 -0.84 23.90
N GLY A 81 -9.06 -0.47 22.75
CA GLY A 81 -8.31 -0.35 21.50
C GLY A 81 -7.07 0.55 21.62
N ALA A 82 -6.26 0.60 20.56
CA ALA A 82 -5.00 1.35 20.56
C ALA A 82 -5.14 2.77 21.15
N LEU A 83 -4.29 3.10 22.11
CA LEU A 83 -4.27 4.42 22.75
C LEU A 83 -3.40 5.40 21.94
N PRO A 84 -3.73 6.71 21.92
CA PRO A 84 -2.94 7.68 21.22
C PRO A 84 -1.61 7.94 21.95
N LYS A 85 -0.54 8.11 21.16
CA LYS A 85 0.75 8.64 21.60
C LYS A 85 1.03 9.90 20.79
N THR A 86 0.83 11.05 21.41
CA THR A 86 0.94 12.37 20.74
C THR A 86 2.30 13.03 20.95
N GLN A 87 3.16 12.45 21.79
CA GLN A 87 4.47 13.01 22.13
C GLN A 87 5.58 11.97 21.95
N CYS A 88 6.75 12.44 21.53
CA CYS A 88 7.95 11.62 21.35
C CYS A 88 8.56 11.13 22.68
N LEU A 89 8.08 11.63 23.83
CA LEU A 89 8.60 11.32 25.15
C LEU A 89 7.97 10.06 25.72
N THR A 90 8.40 9.67 26.92
CA THR A 90 7.79 8.60 27.70
C THR A 90 6.29 8.87 27.85
N ASP A 91 5.46 7.93 27.41
CA ASP A 91 4.00 8.05 27.46
C ASP A 91 3.48 7.02 28.49
N PRO A 92 2.64 7.43 29.47
CA PRO A 92 2.05 6.51 30.43
C PRO A 92 1.27 5.37 29.78
N ASN A 93 0.70 5.62 28.58
CA ASN A 93 0.01 4.60 27.82
C ASN A 93 0.99 3.52 27.35
N TYR A 94 2.23 3.86 27.01
CA TYR A 94 3.21 2.92 26.48
C TYR A 94 4.56 3.00 27.23
N PRO A 95 4.63 2.47 28.47
CA PRO A 95 5.81 2.57 29.32
C PRO A 95 7.02 1.76 28.79
N THR A 96 6.77 0.74 27.96
CA THR A 96 7.80 -0.12 27.36
C THR A 96 8.54 0.55 26.18
N LEU A 97 7.97 1.60 25.58
CA LEU A 97 8.54 2.33 24.43
C LEU A 97 9.56 3.40 24.87
N THR A 98 10.37 3.11 25.88
CA THR A 98 11.25 4.09 26.55
C THR A 98 12.75 3.77 26.42
N GLY A 99 13.10 2.65 25.79
CA GLY A 99 14.48 2.20 25.55
C GLY A 99 14.88 2.29 24.09
N ASN A 100 14.78 3.46 23.47
CA ASN A 100 14.84 3.60 22.01
C ASN A 100 16.24 3.41 21.39
N VAL A 101 17.19 2.86 22.13
CA VAL A 101 18.58 2.69 21.72
C VAL A 101 18.78 1.27 21.24
N ILE A 102 18.87 1.11 19.92
CA ILE A 102 19.08 -0.20 19.28
C ILE A 102 20.55 -0.61 19.42
N ASN A 103 21.46 0.35 19.24
CA ASN A 103 22.88 0.12 19.42
C ASN A 103 23.57 1.35 20.01
N ALA A 104 23.87 1.28 21.31
CA ALA A 104 24.52 2.36 22.05
C ALA A 104 25.93 2.65 21.54
N ALA A 105 26.68 1.64 21.09
CA ALA A 105 28.05 1.80 20.58
C ALA A 105 28.10 2.53 19.23
N LYS A 106 27.03 2.45 18.44
CA LYS A 106 26.92 3.11 17.12
C LYS A 106 26.02 4.34 17.11
N ASN A 107 25.48 4.76 18.26
CA ASN A 107 24.49 5.84 18.38
C ASN A 107 23.32 5.67 17.39
N VAL A 108 22.79 4.43 17.30
CA VAL A 108 21.62 4.10 16.48
C VAL A 108 20.42 3.92 17.38
N ALA A 109 19.39 4.73 17.16
CA ALA A 109 18.21 4.82 18.02
C ALA A 109 17.01 5.33 17.21
N TYR A 110 15.77 5.08 17.66
CA TYR A 110 14.61 5.83 17.18
C TYR A 110 14.27 6.96 18.16
N THR A 111 14.26 8.20 17.71
CA THR A 111 14.15 9.36 18.61
C THR A 111 12.72 9.78 18.88
N CYS A 112 11.82 9.49 17.97
CA CYS A 112 10.41 9.83 18.12
C CYS A 112 9.54 8.71 17.55
N LEU A 113 8.49 8.39 18.30
CA LEU A 113 7.45 7.47 17.89
C LEU A 113 6.10 8.09 18.24
N LEU A 114 5.22 8.26 17.26
CA LEU A 114 3.86 8.76 17.44
C LEU A 114 2.86 7.71 16.95
N ILE A 115 1.75 7.60 17.65
CA ILE A 115 0.71 6.60 17.38
C ILE A 115 -0.62 7.33 17.27
N ASN A 116 -1.23 7.30 16.09
CA ASN A 116 -2.57 7.82 15.86
C ASN A 116 -3.55 6.65 15.64
N PRO A 117 -4.39 6.32 16.65
CA PRO A 117 -5.34 5.22 16.58
C PRO A 117 -6.65 5.56 15.86
N LYS A 118 -6.81 6.82 15.44
CA LYS A 118 -8.03 7.36 14.84
C LYS A 118 -7.74 7.99 13.47
N PRO A 119 -7.34 7.19 12.46
CA PRO A 119 -7.12 7.71 11.12
C PRO A 119 -8.43 8.20 10.50
N SER A 120 -8.39 9.34 9.79
CA SER A 120 -9.49 9.84 8.96
C SER A 120 -9.57 9.15 7.60
N VAL A 121 -8.49 8.49 7.19
CA VAL A 121 -8.39 7.75 5.92
C VAL A 121 -7.71 6.42 6.18
N LEU A 122 -8.32 5.34 5.69
CA LEU A 122 -7.77 4.00 5.71
C LEU A 122 -7.12 3.70 4.36
N THR A 123 -6.00 2.99 4.34
CA THR A 123 -5.29 2.66 3.11
C THR A 123 -4.88 1.20 3.07
N SER A 124 -5.05 0.52 1.94
CA SER A 124 -4.52 -0.84 1.74
C SER A 124 -4.16 -1.06 0.27
N SER A 125 -3.14 -1.87 0.02
CA SER A 125 -2.76 -2.25 -1.35
C SER A 125 -3.58 -3.44 -1.83
N LEU A 126 -4.31 -3.26 -2.93
CA LEU A 126 -5.12 -4.30 -3.55
C LEU A 126 -4.30 -5.02 -4.61
N SER A 127 -3.48 -5.99 -4.18
CA SER A 127 -2.69 -6.84 -5.07
C SER A 127 -3.51 -8.04 -5.57
N SER A 128 -3.32 -9.24 -5.02
CA SER A 128 -3.99 -10.47 -5.48
C SER A 128 -5.10 -10.97 -4.56
N GLY A 129 -5.19 -10.41 -3.34
CA GLY A 129 -6.15 -10.83 -2.31
C GLY A 129 -7.14 -9.74 -1.93
N PRO A 130 -8.23 -10.10 -1.24
CA PRO A 130 -9.13 -9.12 -0.65
C PRO A 130 -8.48 -8.39 0.53
N SER A 131 -8.76 -7.10 0.66
CA SER A 131 -8.46 -6.33 1.87
C SER A 131 -9.74 -6.08 2.66
N VAL A 132 -9.72 -6.34 3.98
CA VAL A 132 -10.86 -6.11 4.87
C VAL A 132 -10.61 -4.87 5.72
N PHE A 133 -11.60 -3.97 5.76
CA PHE A 133 -11.60 -2.76 6.56
C PHE A 133 -12.74 -2.81 7.58
N ALA A 134 -12.47 -2.42 8.82
CA ALA A 134 -13.48 -2.26 9.85
C ALA A 134 -13.94 -0.79 9.89
N LEU A 135 -15.03 -0.48 9.23
CA LEU A 135 -15.59 0.88 9.17
C LEU A 135 -16.41 1.14 10.44
N THR A 136 -15.72 1.43 11.54
CA THR A 136 -16.32 1.84 12.82
C THR A 136 -16.01 3.33 13.02
N PRO A 137 -16.97 4.23 12.80
CA PRO A 137 -16.75 5.66 13.01
C PRO A 137 -16.57 5.97 14.50
N GLU A 138 -15.80 7.02 14.82
CA GLU A 138 -15.64 7.51 16.19
C GLU A 138 -16.98 7.92 16.84
N HIS A 139 -17.88 8.46 16.03
CA HIS A 139 -19.25 8.74 16.41
C HIS A 139 -20.20 7.94 15.51
N PRO A 140 -21.04 7.04 16.05
CA PRO A 140 -21.85 6.12 15.22
C PRO A 140 -22.80 6.84 14.25
N SER A 141 -23.19 8.08 14.56
CA SER A 141 -24.03 8.95 13.71
C SER A 141 -23.27 9.71 12.62
N SER A 142 -21.94 9.59 12.52
CA SER A 142 -21.14 10.37 11.56
C SER A 142 -20.92 9.68 10.21
N LEU A 143 -21.13 8.36 10.12
CA LEU A 143 -20.93 7.61 8.87
C LEU A 143 -22.18 7.65 7.99
N ASN A 144 -22.18 8.54 7.01
CA ASN A 144 -23.27 8.68 6.03
C ASN A 144 -22.86 8.29 4.60
N GLN A 145 -21.57 8.38 4.30
CA GLN A 145 -21.03 8.12 2.97
C GLN A 145 -19.63 7.53 3.11
N ILE A 146 -19.38 6.45 2.37
CA ILE A 146 -18.05 5.87 2.18
C ILE A 146 -17.56 6.32 0.81
N ILE A 147 -16.34 6.86 0.79
CA ILE A 147 -15.64 7.29 -0.41
C ILE A 147 -14.46 6.34 -0.61
N LEU A 148 -14.36 5.82 -1.82
CA LEU A 148 -13.27 4.97 -2.29
C LEU A 148 -12.47 5.76 -3.32
N GLU A 149 -11.16 5.80 -3.15
CA GLU A 149 -10.24 6.47 -4.07
C GLU A 149 -9.11 5.51 -4.43
N TRP A 150 -8.84 5.34 -5.73
CA TRP A 150 -7.74 4.51 -6.22
C TRP A 150 -7.15 5.10 -7.50
N ASP A 151 -5.91 4.70 -7.79
CA ASP A 151 -5.22 5.06 -9.03
C ASP A 151 -4.75 3.80 -9.78
N SER A 152 -4.27 3.97 -11.01
CA SER A 152 -3.61 2.89 -11.74
C SER A 152 -2.15 2.72 -11.32
N VAL A 153 -1.63 1.50 -11.42
CA VAL A 153 -0.23 1.17 -11.09
C VAL A 153 0.76 1.83 -12.07
N ALA A 154 0.33 2.08 -13.30
CA ALA A 154 1.07 2.85 -14.30
C ALA A 154 0.49 4.27 -14.39
N ALA A 155 1.27 5.23 -14.93
CA ALA A 155 0.76 6.57 -15.24
C ALA A 155 -0.50 6.45 -16.13
N GLY A 156 -1.66 6.70 -15.51
CA GLY A 156 -2.95 6.33 -16.08
C GLY A 156 -3.50 7.39 -17.01
N ASN A 157 -3.85 6.99 -18.23
CA ASN A 157 -4.77 7.74 -19.08
C ASN A 157 -6.16 7.09 -19.00
N PHE A 158 -7.16 7.82 -18.51
CA PHE A 158 -8.54 7.33 -18.44
C PHE A 158 -9.24 7.31 -19.80
N ALA A 159 -8.62 7.79 -20.88
CA ALA A 159 -9.18 7.75 -22.24
C ALA A 159 -9.47 6.34 -22.76
N SER A 160 -8.80 5.31 -22.22
CA SER A 160 -9.06 3.89 -22.55
C SER A 160 -10.14 3.26 -21.68
N CYS A 161 -10.68 4.00 -20.70
CA CYS A 161 -11.77 3.56 -19.86
C CYS A 161 -13.11 3.90 -20.53
N PRO A 162 -14.18 3.13 -20.27
CA PRO A 162 -15.46 3.41 -20.92
C PRO A 162 -16.00 4.80 -20.58
N ASN A 163 -16.66 5.40 -21.56
CA ASN A 163 -17.07 6.81 -21.50
C ASN A 163 -18.16 7.05 -20.44
N THR A 164 -19.19 6.20 -20.41
CA THR A 164 -20.30 6.22 -19.44
C THR A 164 -20.73 4.79 -19.13
N LEU A 165 -21.39 4.61 -17.99
CA LEU A 165 -22.18 3.40 -17.70
C LEU A 165 -23.66 3.77 -17.78
N SER A 166 -24.40 3.11 -18.65
CA SER A 166 -25.86 3.12 -18.57
C SER A 166 -26.28 2.23 -17.40
N VAL A 167 -26.93 2.80 -16.40
CA VAL A 167 -27.47 2.08 -15.23
C VAL A 167 -28.35 0.93 -15.72
N GLY A 168 -28.06 -0.31 -15.32
CA GLY A 168 -28.81 -1.51 -15.71
C GLY A 168 -28.26 -2.32 -16.89
N THR A 169 -27.09 -1.97 -17.44
CA THR A 169 -26.44 -2.80 -18.48
C THR A 169 -25.82 -4.05 -17.86
N THR A 170 -26.26 -5.23 -18.27
CA THR A 170 -25.86 -6.53 -17.69
C THR A 170 -24.55 -7.11 -18.26
N ASN A 171 -23.99 -6.52 -19.32
CA ASN A 171 -22.84 -7.05 -20.07
C ASN A 171 -21.62 -6.10 -20.06
N TYR A 172 -21.23 -5.61 -18.89
CA TYR A 172 -20.05 -4.75 -18.80
C TYR A 172 -18.75 -5.54 -18.58
N PHE A 173 -18.83 -6.73 -17.99
CA PHE A 173 -17.65 -7.56 -17.76
C PHE A 173 -17.23 -8.25 -19.06
N VAL A 174 -15.97 -8.07 -19.42
CA VAL A 174 -15.33 -8.66 -20.60
C VAL A 174 -14.28 -9.67 -20.17
N ALA A 175 -13.78 -10.49 -21.11
CA ALA A 175 -12.59 -11.30 -20.83
C ALA A 175 -11.44 -10.40 -20.36
N ARG A 176 -10.61 -10.89 -19.42
CA ARG A 176 -9.53 -10.10 -18.81
C ARG A 176 -8.62 -9.44 -19.84
N ASP A 177 -8.31 -10.16 -20.91
CA ASP A 177 -7.40 -9.71 -21.96
C ASP A 177 -8.03 -8.63 -22.87
N ASN A 178 -9.37 -8.51 -22.85
CA ASN A 178 -10.10 -7.46 -23.56
C ASN A 178 -10.29 -6.19 -22.71
N TRP A 179 -9.89 -6.19 -21.44
CA TRP A 179 -9.97 -4.99 -20.59
C TRP A 179 -8.89 -3.97 -20.97
N GLN A 180 -9.32 -2.89 -21.64
CA GLN A 180 -8.42 -1.83 -22.15
C GLN A 180 -8.17 -0.69 -21.14
N CYS A 181 -8.98 -0.57 -20.09
CA CYS A 181 -8.79 0.48 -19.09
C CYS A 181 -7.58 0.16 -18.19
N ASN A 182 -6.75 1.16 -17.93
CA ASN A 182 -5.58 1.00 -17.05
C ASN A 182 -5.94 0.91 -15.56
N TYR A 183 -7.17 1.30 -15.22
CA TYR A 183 -7.71 1.21 -13.87
C TYR A 183 -8.39 -0.14 -13.66
N GLY A 184 -8.25 -0.66 -12.44
CA GLY A 184 -8.95 -1.86 -12.02
C GLY A 184 -10.40 -1.55 -11.66
N VAL A 185 -11.26 -2.57 -11.78
CA VAL A 185 -12.60 -2.54 -11.21
C VAL A 185 -12.48 -2.90 -9.73
N VAL A 186 -13.05 -2.10 -8.85
CA VAL A 186 -13.05 -2.35 -7.41
C VAL A 186 -14.38 -2.98 -7.03
N ARG A 187 -14.34 -4.24 -6.59
CA ARG A 187 -15.46 -4.89 -5.94
C ARG A 187 -15.41 -4.56 -4.46
N ILE A 188 -16.53 -4.13 -3.89
CA ILE A 188 -16.71 -4.07 -2.44
C ILE A 188 -17.86 -4.96 -2.00
N ASP A 189 -17.70 -5.58 -0.84
CA ASP A 189 -18.78 -6.23 -0.10
C ASP A 189 -18.90 -5.53 1.26
N LEU A 190 -20.05 -4.91 1.53
CA LEU A 190 -20.35 -4.22 2.79
C LEU A 190 -21.25 -5.09 3.65
N VAL A 191 -20.83 -5.35 4.88
CA VAL A 191 -21.58 -6.12 5.86
C VAL A 191 -21.84 -5.24 7.07
N PRO A 192 -23.09 -4.86 7.37
CA PRO A 192 -23.40 -4.14 8.61
C PRO A 192 -23.22 -5.08 9.80
N VAL A 193 -22.60 -4.56 10.85
CA VAL A 193 -22.53 -5.23 12.14
C VAL A 193 -23.41 -4.45 13.10
N ALA A 194 -24.69 -4.80 13.08
CA ALA A 194 -25.58 -4.41 14.17
C ALA A 194 -25.04 -5.01 15.48
N SER A 195 -25.32 -4.36 16.61
CA SER A 195 -24.90 -4.74 17.96
C SER A 195 -25.51 -6.06 18.49
N GLY A 196 -25.87 -6.99 17.61
CA GLY A 196 -26.43 -8.30 17.91
C GLY A 196 -25.64 -9.46 17.27
N SER A 197 -26.17 -10.68 17.42
CA SER A 197 -25.53 -11.89 16.88
C SER A 197 -25.48 -11.88 15.35
N LEU A 198 -24.27 -11.96 14.79
CA LEU A 198 -24.03 -12.25 13.37
C LEU A 198 -24.52 -13.68 13.08
N ASN A 199 -25.75 -13.81 12.60
CA ASN A 199 -26.28 -15.08 12.14
C ASN A 199 -26.25 -15.17 10.61
N ARG A 200 -26.24 -16.40 10.08
CA ARG A 200 -26.15 -16.67 8.63
C ARG A 200 -27.22 -15.93 7.84
N THR A 201 -28.46 -15.90 8.33
CA THR A 201 -29.59 -15.24 7.66
C THR A 201 -29.39 -13.73 7.58
N ALA A 202 -28.89 -13.11 8.65
CA ALA A 202 -28.58 -11.68 8.68
C ALA A 202 -27.42 -11.33 7.72
N LEU A 203 -26.39 -12.19 7.63
CA LEU A 203 -25.32 -12.00 6.66
C LEU A 203 -25.83 -12.13 5.22
N GLN A 204 -26.68 -13.12 4.93
CA GLN A 204 -27.26 -13.31 3.60
C GLN A 204 -28.15 -12.12 3.19
N ASN A 205 -28.96 -11.61 4.12
CA ASN A 205 -29.92 -10.55 3.83
C ASN A 205 -29.31 -9.13 3.85
N ASN A 206 -28.15 -8.94 4.49
CA ASN A 206 -27.59 -7.61 4.72
C ASN A 206 -26.20 -7.40 4.05
N THR A 207 -25.62 -8.39 3.36
CA THR A 207 -24.35 -8.20 2.63
C THR A 207 -24.59 -7.50 1.29
N TYR A 208 -24.04 -6.30 1.14
CA TYR A 208 -24.22 -5.46 -0.04
C TYR A 208 -22.97 -5.48 -0.91
N THR A 209 -23.05 -6.13 -2.06
CA THR A 209 -21.97 -6.19 -3.04
C THR A 209 -22.14 -5.13 -4.12
N LEU A 210 -21.08 -4.39 -4.40
CA LEU A 210 -21.01 -3.39 -5.46
C LEU A 210 -19.75 -3.59 -6.31
N PHE A 211 -19.86 -3.33 -7.60
CA PHE A 211 -18.73 -3.31 -8.53
C PHE A 211 -18.54 -1.90 -9.05
N PHE A 212 -17.52 -1.21 -8.56
CA PHE A 212 -17.14 0.11 -9.04
C PHE A 212 -16.24 -0.01 -10.26
N VAL A 213 -16.81 0.40 -11.38
CA VAL A 213 -16.19 0.33 -12.67
C VAL A 213 -15.68 1.73 -13.06
N PRO A 214 -14.39 1.87 -13.43
CA PRO A 214 -13.82 3.15 -13.82
C PRO A 214 -14.43 3.66 -15.13
N THR A 215 -14.96 4.88 -15.11
CA THR A 215 -15.50 5.57 -16.29
C THR A 215 -14.94 6.97 -16.43
N GLN A 216 -14.87 7.47 -17.67
CA GLN A 216 -14.41 8.84 -17.95
C GLN A 216 -15.43 9.87 -17.45
N ASN A 217 -16.71 9.60 -17.72
CA ASN A 217 -17.82 10.48 -17.39
C ASN A 217 -18.93 9.63 -16.75
N GLY A 218 -19.12 9.79 -15.46
CA GLY A 218 -20.13 9.02 -14.75
C GLY A 218 -19.77 8.91 -13.27
N SER A 219 -20.72 9.24 -12.41
CA SER A 219 -20.62 8.98 -10.99
C SER A 219 -21.93 8.34 -10.57
N SER A 220 -21.82 7.17 -9.95
CA SER A 220 -22.93 6.53 -9.26
C SER A 220 -22.73 6.72 -7.76
N ASN A 221 -23.80 7.13 -7.06
CA ASN A 221 -23.81 7.21 -5.61
C ASN A 221 -24.94 6.31 -5.07
N PRO A 222 -24.80 4.97 -5.18
CA PRO A 222 -25.78 4.04 -4.65
C PRO A 222 -26.01 4.28 -3.16
N SER A 223 -27.24 4.08 -2.73
CA SER A 223 -27.59 4.07 -1.31
C SER A 223 -27.78 2.62 -0.86
N TYR A 224 -27.14 2.27 0.26
CA TYR A 224 -27.35 0.99 0.92
C TYR A 224 -28.85 0.81 1.20
N PRO A 225 -29.48 -0.27 0.71
CA PRO A 225 -30.92 -0.44 0.78
C PRO A 225 -31.35 -0.86 2.21
N ALA A 226 -32.48 -0.35 2.69
CA ALA A 226 -33.00 -0.66 4.04
C ALA A 226 -33.45 -2.13 4.20
N VAL A 227 -33.81 -2.77 3.09
CA VAL A 227 -34.09 -4.20 2.94
C VAL A 227 -33.41 -4.59 1.64
N MET A 228 -32.68 -5.70 1.56
CA MET A 228 -32.30 -6.25 0.26
C MET A 228 -33.48 -7.02 -0.30
N PRO A 229 -34.29 -6.45 -1.20
CA PRO A 229 -35.35 -7.22 -1.83
C PRO A 229 -34.64 -8.12 -2.85
N ASP A 230 -34.96 -9.42 -2.84
CA ASP A 230 -34.59 -10.44 -3.84
C ASP A 230 -33.78 -9.92 -5.05
N ASP A 231 -32.50 -10.28 -5.11
CA ASP A 231 -31.56 -10.26 -6.25
C ASP A 231 -31.34 -8.97 -7.07
N ALA A 232 -32.25 -7.99 -7.08
CA ALA A 232 -32.23 -6.88 -8.04
C ALA A 232 -31.23 -5.76 -7.69
N ARG A 233 -30.78 -5.69 -6.43
CA ARG A 233 -29.88 -4.63 -5.95
C ARG A 233 -28.53 -5.13 -5.45
N ASN A 234 -28.35 -6.43 -5.25
CA ASN A 234 -27.07 -6.97 -4.83
C ASN A 234 -26.18 -7.29 -6.05
N GLY A 235 -24.90 -6.96 -5.99
CA GLY A 235 -23.98 -7.16 -7.12
C GLY A 235 -24.13 -6.13 -8.25
N GLN A 236 -24.63 -4.93 -7.94
CA GLN A 236 -24.81 -3.88 -8.94
C GLN A 236 -23.48 -3.33 -9.47
N ILE A 237 -23.47 -3.02 -10.77
CA ILE A 237 -22.33 -2.40 -11.47
C ILE A 237 -22.53 -0.89 -11.44
N MET A 238 -21.63 -0.19 -10.75
CA MET A 238 -21.67 1.24 -10.46
C MET A 238 -20.55 1.97 -11.18
N ALA A 239 -20.83 3.19 -11.62
CA ALA A 239 -19.82 4.05 -12.23
C ALA A 239 -18.94 4.71 -11.16
N ALA A 240 -17.64 4.50 -11.29
CA ALA A 240 -16.62 5.30 -10.64
C ALA A 240 -16.17 6.42 -11.57
N SER A 241 -16.06 7.63 -11.01
CA SER A 241 -15.66 8.82 -11.75
C SER A 241 -14.13 8.88 -11.80
N CYS A 242 -13.56 8.72 -13.00
CA CYS A 242 -12.12 8.78 -13.22
C CYS A 242 -11.78 10.02 -14.07
N ASN A 243 -11.17 11.02 -13.46
CA ASN A 243 -10.80 12.25 -14.15
C ASN A 243 -9.60 12.95 -13.47
N ASN A 244 -8.96 13.89 -14.20
CA ASN A 244 -7.82 14.67 -13.70
C ASN A 244 -8.18 15.66 -12.56
N ASN A 245 -9.45 16.04 -12.41
CA ASN A 245 -9.87 16.97 -11.37
C ASN A 245 -9.98 16.29 -9.99
N ASN A 246 -10.04 14.96 -9.95
CA ASN A 246 -10.08 14.17 -8.72
C ASN A 246 -8.70 14.01 -8.06
N ALA A 247 -7.62 14.51 -8.68
CA ALA A 247 -6.23 14.41 -8.23
C ALA A 247 -5.88 15.28 -7.00
N LEU A 248 -6.77 15.37 -6.00
CA LEU A 248 -6.65 16.28 -4.86
C LEU A 248 -5.66 15.82 -3.76
N ALA A 249 -5.15 14.59 -3.83
CA ALA A 249 -4.18 14.06 -2.88
C ALA A 249 -2.81 13.84 -3.52
N THR A 250 -1.77 13.70 -2.70
CA THR A 250 -0.41 13.33 -3.14
C THR A 250 -0.07 11.97 -2.53
N PRO A 251 0.09 10.89 -3.32
CA PRO A 251 -0.05 10.79 -4.78
C PRO A 251 -1.50 11.00 -5.26
N PRO A 252 -1.71 11.43 -6.53
CA PRO A 252 -3.04 11.69 -7.07
C PRO A 252 -3.87 10.41 -7.17
N TYR A 253 -5.16 10.50 -6.82
CA TYR A 253 -6.13 9.42 -7.02
C TYR A 253 -7.14 9.87 -8.06
N HIS A 254 -7.11 9.30 -9.25
CA HIS A 254 -7.94 9.77 -10.36
C HIS A 254 -9.36 9.20 -10.32
N CYS A 255 -9.53 7.98 -9.80
CA CYS A 255 -10.82 7.31 -9.72
C CYS A 255 -11.45 7.42 -8.34
N THR A 256 -12.71 7.83 -8.30
CA THR A 256 -13.51 7.94 -7.08
C THR A 256 -14.83 7.20 -7.21
N GLY A 257 -15.16 6.40 -6.20
CA GLY A 257 -16.45 5.73 -6.04
C GLY A 257 -17.08 6.12 -4.71
N THR A 258 -18.39 6.37 -4.70
CA THR A 258 -19.10 6.76 -3.47
C THR A 258 -20.27 5.83 -3.21
N VAL A 259 -20.56 5.57 -1.94
CA VAL A 259 -21.75 4.82 -1.52
C VAL A 259 -22.32 5.48 -0.27
N ASN A 260 -23.62 5.79 -0.29
CA ASN A 260 -24.32 6.28 0.89
C ASN A 260 -24.69 5.09 1.77
N VAL A 261 -24.39 5.17 3.05
CA VAL A 261 -24.69 4.12 4.03
C VAL A 261 -25.45 4.72 5.21
N PRO A 262 -26.42 4.01 5.79
CA PRO A 262 -26.98 4.38 7.08
C PRO A 262 -25.90 4.45 8.16
N ALA A 263 -26.10 5.30 9.15
CA ALA A 263 -25.29 5.35 10.36
C ALA A 263 -25.17 3.95 10.99
N GLY A 264 -23.94 3.51 11.24
CA GLY A 264 -23.67 2.18 11.78
C GLY A 264 -22.22 1.74 11.60
N ASN A 265 -21.93 0.54 12.09
CA ASN A 265 -20.63 -0.12 11.94
C ASN A 265 -20.69 -1.10 10.77
N TYR A 266 -19.67 -1.09 9.91
CA TYR A 266 -19.61 -1.98 8.77
C TYR A 266 -18.24 -2.68 8.72
N TYR A 267 -18.21 -3.90 8.22
CA TYR A 267 -17.00 -4.44 7.61
C TYR A 267 -17.11 -4.28 6.10
N MET A 268 -16.05 -3.78 5.50
CA MET A 268 -15.93 -3.68 4.05
C MET A 268 -14.83 -4.60 3.59
N ARG A 269 -15.15 -5.50 2.67
CA ARG A 269 -14.15 -6.26 1.93
C ARG A 269 -13.99 -5.63 0.56
N ALA A 270 -12.77 -5.23 0.21
CA ALA A 270 -12.45 -4.69 -1.11
C ALA A 270 -11.59 -5.69 -1.90
N THR A 271 -11.81 -5.79 -3.20
CA THR A 271 -11.04 -6.66 -4.11
C THR A 271 -10.88 -5.98 -5.46
N ALA A 272 -9.68 -6.00 -6.00
CA ALA A 272 -9.41 -5.51 -7.34
C ALA A 272 -9.65 -6.60 -8.41
N THR A 273 -10.26 -6.21 -9.52
CA THR A 273 -10.49 -7.06 -10.70
C THR A 273 -9.88 -6.39 -11.94
N TYR A 274 -9.42 -7.19 -12.91
CA TYR A 274 -8.75 -6.80 -14.17
C TYR A 274 -7.35 -6.20 -14.06
N ARG A 275 -7.16 -5.21 -13.18
CA ARG A 275 -5.87 -4.61 -12.86
C ARG A 275 -5.71 -4.64 -11.36
N THR A 276 -4.51 -4.93 -10.90
CA THR A 276 -4.18 -5.20 -9.49
C THR A 276 -2.85 -4.53 -9.16
N GLY A 277 -2.56 -4.39 -7.87
CA GLY A 277 -1.31 -3.81 -7.36
C GLY A 277 -1.37 -2.30 -7.13
N PHE A 278 -2.57 -1.73 -6.99
CA PHE A 278 -2.78 -0.32 -6.67
C PHE A 278 -3.23 -0.13 -5.23
N ASP A 279 -3.03 1.07 -4.71
CA ASP A 279 -3.49 1.45 -3.38
C ASP A 279 -4.95 1.93 -3.41
N LEU A 280 -5.76 1.40 -2.50
CA LEU A 280 -7.11 1.85 -2.22
C LEU A 280 -7.12 2.72 -0.96
N ARG A 281 -7.68 3.92 -1.07
CA ARG A 281 -8.00 4.77 0.06
C ARG A 281 -9.50 4.75 0.33
N VAL A 282 -9.83 4.68 1.61
CA VAL A 282 -11.21 4.63 2.10
C VAL A 282 -11.36 5.77 3.09
N SER A 283 -12.31 6.67 2.83
CA SER A 283 -12.62 7.79 3.70
C SER A 283 -14.13 7.91 3.92
N ALA A 284 -14.52 8.64 4.96
CA ALA A 284 -15.91 8.95 5.25
C ALA A 284 -16.16 10.45 5.10
N ASN A 285 -17.26 10.85 4.46
CA ASN A 285 -17.63 12.25 4.33
C ASN A 285 -18.35 12.72 5.60
N ASN A 286 -17.64 13.36 6.53
CA ASN A 286 -18.13 14.31 7.55
C ASN A 286 -16.98 14.80 8.46
N ALA A 287 -17.16 15.96 9.10
CA ALA A 287 -16.15 16.72 9.88
C ALA A 287 -15.51 16.01 11.10
N ALA A 288 -15.88 14.76 11.38
CA ALA A 288 -15.30 13.90 12.41
C ALA A 288 -15.15 12.44 11.91
N GLY A 289 -14.87 12.26 10.61
CA GLY A 289 -14.76 10.98 9.90
C GLY A 289 -13.55 10.12 10.28
N ASN A 290 -13.18 10.10 11.56
CA ASN A 290 -12.15 9.20 12.06
C ASN A 290 -12.71 7.79 12.24
N PHE A 291 -11.92 6.80 11.84
CA PHE A 291 -12.21 5.39 12.08
C PHE A 291 -11.51 4.91 13.34
N ILE A 292 -12.18 4.10 14.15
CA ILE A 292 -11.61 3.48 15.35
C ILE A 292 -11.42 1.99 15.10
N GLY A 293 -10.26 1.46 15.49
CA GLY A 293 -10.06 0.01 15.57
C GLY A 293 -9.94 -0.71 14.23
N SER A 294 -9.80 0.04 13.12
CA SER A 294 -9.46 -0.53 11.80
C SER A 294 -7.95 -0.51 11.59
N GLN A 295 -7.37 0.69 11.54
CA GLN A 295 -5.96 0.92 11.32
C GLN A 295 -5.41 1.90 12.35
N VAL A 296 -4.10 1.84 12.56
CA VAL A 296 -3.34 2.81 13.34
C VAL A 296 -2.24 3.35 12.46
N ILE A 297 -2.04 4.66 12.51
CA ILE A 297 -0.90 5.28 11.86
C ILE A 297 0.22 5.35 12.87
N VAL A 298 1.34 4.71 12.55
CA VAL A 298 2.57 4.74 13.33
C VAL A 298 3.59 5.59 12.58
N ASP A 299 4.08 6.61 13.25
CA ASP A 299 5.09 7.53 12.74
C ASP A 299 6.36 7.38 13.56
N SER A 300 7.44 6.95 12.93
CA SER A 300 8.71 6.63 13.59
C SER A 300 9.84 7.41 12.96
N THR A 301 10.67 8.04 13.79
CA THR A 301 11.89 8.74 13.38
C THR A 301 13.11 8.01 13.91
N GLY A 302 13.88 7.42 13.01
CA GLY A 302 15.17 6.79 13.29
C GLY A 302 16.33 7.79 13.19
N LYS A 303 17.35 7.54 13.98
CA LYS A 303 18.59 8.31 14.07
C LYS A 303 19.79 7.37 14.00
N ALA A 304 20.75 7.71 13.15
CA ALA A 304 22.07 7.11 13.13
C ALA A 304 23.11 8.23 13.11
N GLN A 305 23.84 8.39 14.22
CA GLN A 305 24.75 9.53 14.42
C GLN A 305 24.03 10.88 14.21
N ASP A 306 24.31 11.59 13.11
CA ASP A 306 23.71 12.89 12.77
C ASP A 306 22.62 12.80 11.69
N VAL A 307 22.37 11.60 11.15
CA VAL A 307 21.37 11.39 10.10
C VAL A 307 20.04 10.94 10.71
N LEU A 308 18.96 11.61 10.28
CA LEU A 308 17.58 11.30 10.67
C LEU A 308 16.79 10.79 9.48
N ARG A 309 15.95 9.78 9.71
CA ARG A 309 14.98 9.26 8.73
C ARG A 309 13.64 9.05 9.41
N ARG A 310 12.57 9.54 8.79
CA ARG A 310 11.19 9.39 9.26
C ARG A 310 10.44 8.44 8.34
N ILE A 311 9.67 7.53 8.90
CA ILE A 311 8.79 6.62 8.18
C ILE A 311 7.38 6.70 8.77
N LEU A 312 6.38 6.60 7.90
CA LEU A 312 4.97 6.59 8.26
C LEU A 312 4.35 5.29 7.75
N VAL A 313 3.72 4.52 8.63
CA VAL A 313 3.16 3.21 8.31
C VAL A 313 1.73 3.12 8.84
N ASN A 314 0.84 2.59 8.02
CA ASN A 314 -0.53 2.24 8.42
C ASN A 314 -0.55 0.75 8.79
N VAL A 315 -0.95 0.44 10.03
CA VAL A 315 -0.98 -0.90 10.59
C VAL A 315 -2.42 -1.32 10.83
N ASP A 316 -2.82 -2.48 10.32
CA ASP A 316 -4.14 -3.07 10.58
C ASP A 316 -4.21 -3.65 12.01
N LEU A 317 -5.28 -3.33 12.75
CA LEU A 317 -5.45 -3.80 14.14
C LEU A 317 -6.17 -5.15 14.26
N LYS A 318 -7.00 -5.48 13.29
CA LYS A 318 -7.85 -6.68 13.32
C LYS A 318 -7.26 -7.82 12.48
N GLY A 319 -6.01 -8.17 12.77
CA GLY A 319 -5.32 -9.34 12.23
C GLY A 319 -5.13 -9.34 10.71
N ASP A 320 -4.17 -10.12 10.24
CA ASP A 320 -3.96 -10.31 8.81
C ASP A 320 -5.24 -10.88 8.18
N ASN A 321 -5.58 -10.40 6.98
CA ASN A 321 -6.65 -10.90 6.09
C ASN A 321 -6.57 -12.43 5.79
N SER A 322 -5.62 -13.16 6.38
CA SER A 322 -5.33 -14.58 6.17
C SER A 322 -6.26 -15.54 6.90
N SER A 323 -7.00 -15.09 7.92
CA SER A 323 -7.94 -15.95 8.68
C SER A 323 -9.38 -15.92 8.15
N VAL A 324 -9.69 -15.00 7.25
CA VAL A 324 -11.02 -14.90 6.63
C VAL A 324 -10.96 -15.58 5.27
N ALA A 325 -11.72 -16.67 5.09
CA ALA A 325 -11.82 -17.34 3.80
C ALA A 325 -12.26 -16.33 2.71
N SER A 326 -11.43 -16.16 1.68
CA SER A 326 -11.66 -15.20 0.60
C SER A 326 -12.89 -15.55 -0.24
N ALA A 327 -13.26 -16.83 -0.28
CA ALA A 327 -14.44 -17.34 -0.95
C ALA A 327 -15.08 -18.50 -0.17
N ALA A 328 -16.38 -18.70 -0.33
CA ALA A 328 -17.07 -19.90 0.15
C ALA A 328 -16.66 -21.17 -0.61
N LEU A 329 -16.18 -21.00 -1.85
CA LEU A 329 -15.57 -22.02 -2.68
C LEU A 329 -14.46 -21.33 -3.51
N MET A 330 -13.23 -21.79 -3.37
CA MET A 330 -12.10 -21.37 -4.19
C MET A 330 -11.58 -22.61 -4.91
N SER A 331 -11.67 -22.61 -6.25
CA SER A 331 -11.20 -23.70 -7.08
C SER A 331 -10.18 -23.15 -8.07
N GLY A 332 -9.03 -23.82 -8.19
CA GLY A 332 -8.07 -23.55 -9.27
C GLY A 332 -8.53 -24.10 -10.63
N ASP A 333 -9.49 -25.02 -10.60
CA ASP A 333 -10.04 -25.72 -11.76
C ASP A 333 -11.53 -25.39 -11.97
N SER A 334 -12.10 -25.87 -13.08
CA SER A 334 -13.51 -25.70 -13.42
C SER A 334 -14.44 -26.24 -12.32
N VAL A 335 -15.31 -25.37 -11.79
CA VAL A 335 -16.39 -25.77 -10.87
C VAL A 335 -17.60 -26.21 -11.68
N CYS A 336 -17.93 -27.50 -11.65
CA CYS A 336 -19.12 -27.99 -12.32
C CYS A 336 -20.38 -27.81 -11.45
N LYS A 337 -21.29 -26.94 -11.89
CA LYS A 337 -22.58 -26.72 -11.24
C LYS A 337 -23.68 -27.42 -12.03
N ARG A 338 -24.39 -28.36 -11.39
CA ARG A 338 -25.57 -29.00 -11.98
C ARG A 338 -26.81 -28.18 -11.66
N PHE A 339 -27.50 -27.70 -12.68
CA PHE A 339 -28.80 -27.04 -12.54
C PHE A 339 -29.91 -28.08 -12.79
N SER A 340 -30.94 -28.09 -11.96
CA SER A 340 -32.18 -28.82 -12.21
C SER A 340 -33.33 -27.83 -12.28
N ILE A 341 -34.06 -27.84 -13.39
CA ILE A 341 -35.29 -27.05 -13.54
C ILE A 341 -36.44 -27.98 -13.15
N THR A 342 -37.29 -27.55 -12.22
CA THR A 342 -38.44 -28.35 -11.77
C THR A 342 -39.71 -27.57 -12.06
N GLU A 343 -40.58 -28.09 -12.93
CA GLU A 343 -41.96 -27.64 -13.05
C GLU A 343 -42.80 -28.35 -11.99
N GLY A 344 -43.64 -27.58 -11.28
CA GLY A 344 -44.31 -27.95 -10.03
C GLY A 344 -44.75 -29.41 -9.86
N ASN A 345 -43.98 -30.20 -9.11
CA ASN A 345 -44.43 -30.98 -7.95
C ASN A 345 -43.24 -31.69 -7.27
N THR A 346 -43.34 -31.81 -5.95
CA THR A 346 -42.52 -32.48 -4.92
C THR A 346 -41.25 -33.25 -5.34
N ILE A 347 -40.13 -32.89 -4.70
CA ILE A 347 -38.80 -33.48 -4.88
C ILE A 347 -38.71 -34.83 -4.14
N THR A 348 -38.52 -35.92 -4.87
CA THR A 348 -37.73 -37.08 -4.39
C THR A 348 -36.28 -36.80 -4.78
N VAL A 349 -35.44 -36.45 -3.81
CA VAL A 349 -34.00 -36.32 -4.03
C VAL A 349 -33.48 -37.73 -4.26
N ASP A 350 -33.12 -38.04 -5.50
CA ASP A 350 -32.42 -39.28 -5.80
C ASP A 350 -31.05 -39.21 -5.12
N THR A 351 -30.87 -40.01 -4.07
CA THR A 351 -29.64 -40.11 -3.29
C THR A 351 -28.64 -41.05 -3.96
N SER A 352 -28.95 -41.62 -5.13
CA SER A 352 -28.06 -42.52 -5.86
C SER A 352 -27.26 -41.80 -6.95
N MET A 353 -26.30 -40.95 -6.57
CA MET A 353 -25.30 -40.44 -7.52
C MET A 353 -23.88 -40.54 -6.96
N VAL A 354 -23.47 -41.78 -6.71
CA VAL A 354 -22.07 -42.18 -6.88
C VAL A 354 -21.83 -42.31 -8.39
N GLY A 355 -20.70 -41.79 -8.83
CA GLY A 355 -20.43 -41.41 -10.21
C GLY A 355 -20.74 -42.48 -11.25
N ASP A 356 -21.43 -42.04 -12.31
CA ASP A 356 -21.12 -42.56 -13.64
C ASP A 356 -20.95 -41.39 -14.60
N GLY A 357 -19.87 -41.45 -15.38
CA GLY A 357 -19.23 -40.36 -16.11
C GLY A 357 -20.01 -39.83 -17.32
N GLY A 358 -21.20 -39.28 -17.08
CA GLY A 358 -22.13 -38.88 -18.14
C GLY A 358 -22.62 -37.44 -18.13
N ASN A 359 -22.04 -36.52 -17.34
CA ASN A 359 -22.46 -35.11 -17.41
C ASN A 359 -21.58 -34.35 -18.43
N PRO A 360 -22.09 -34.03 -19.64
CA PRO A 360 -21.31 -33.35 -20.69
C PRO A 360 -20.88 -31.93 -20.33
N LEU A 361 -21.36 -31.40 -19.20
CA LEU A 361 -20.97 -30.10 -18.65
C LEU A 361 -19.80 -30.18 -17.65
N CYS A 362 -19.31 -31.39 -17.32
CA CYS A 362 -18.22 -31.61 -16.35
C CYS A 362 -17.08 -32.48 -16.91
N THR A 363 -16.80 -32.45 -18.21
CA THR A 363 -15.57 -33.06 -18.74
C THR A 363 -14.48 -31.99 -18.86
N PRO A 364 -13.26 -32.25 -18.38
CA PRO A 364 -12.15 -31.30 -18.43
C PRO A 364 -11.76 -30.91 -19.86
#